data_AF-A0A9D2AN49-F1
#
_entry.id   AF-A0A9D2AN49-F1
#
_cell.length_a   1.000
_cell.length_b   1.000
_cell.length_c   1.000
_cell.angle_alpha   90.00
_cell.angle_beta   90.00
_cell.angle_gamma   90.00
#
_symmetry.space_group_name_H-M   'P 1'
#
loop_
_entity.id
_entity.type
_entity.pdbx_description
1 polymer ?
#
loop_
_entity_poly.entity_id
_entity_poly.type
_entity_poly.pdbx_seq_one_letter_code
_entity_poly.pdbx_strand_id
1 'polypeptide(L)'
;MEGAFYTGKYRNFFEEQGYNSEEITSRLEKIFQTIFYGPDDERFYHESGSDMGYLEDTGNHDVRTEGMSYGMMVCVQMDKQEEFDRLWKWVCTYMRIQEGP
;
A
#
# COMPACT_ATOMS: atom_id res chain seq x y z
N MET A 1 2.74 -9.93 29.68
CA MET A 1 1.84 -9.28 28.71
C MET A 1 2.14 -9.93 27.37
N GLU A 2 1.17 -10.59 26.74
CA GLU A 2 1.36 -11.29 25.47
C GLU A 2 1.19 -10.32 24.29
N GLY A 3 1.92 -10.53 23.19
CA GLY A 3 1.85 -9.67 22.00
C GLY A 3 0.67 -9.98 21.07
N ALA A 4 0.35 -9.06 20.15
CA ALA A 4 -0.78 -9.16 19.22
C ALA A 4 -0.81 -10.44 18.38
N PHE A 5 0.36 -10.99 18.03
CA PHE A 5 0.49 -12.28 17.35
C PHE A 5 -0.18 -13.43 18.11
N TYR A 6 -0.08 -13.45 19.44
CA TYR A 6 -0.65 -14.50 20.28
C TYR A 6 -2.10 -14.22 20.66
N THR A 7 -2.49 -12.94 20.76
CA THR A 7 -3.80 -12.53 21.29
C THR A 7 -4.83 -12.21 20.22
N GLY A 8 -4.41 -11.95 18.98
CA GLY A 8 -5.26 -11.42 17.91
C GLY A 8 -5.81 -10.02 18.17
N LYS A 9 -5.38 -9.35 19.24
CA LYS A 9 -5.86 -8.03 19.64
C LYS A 9 -4.82 -6.98 19.33
N TYR A 10 -5.16 -6.08 18.42
CA TYR A 10 -4.34 -4.93 18.05
C TYR A 10 -4.84 -3.70 18.79
N ARG A 11 -3.91 -2.98 19.41
CA ARG A 11 -4.22 -1.75 20.14
C ARG A 11 -4.58 -0.63 19.16
N ASN A 12 -5.78 -0.07 19.26
CA ASN A 12 -6.12 1.17 18.58
C ASN A 12 -5.64 2.37 19.40
N PHE A 13 -4.42 2.82 19.12
CA PHE A 13 -3.82 3.94 19.85
C PHE A 13 -4.60 5.26 19.68
N PHE A 14 -5.23 5.49 18.52
CA PHE A 14 -6.00 6.71 18.29
C PHE A 14 -7.29 6.73 19.13
N GLU A 15 -7.98 5.59 19.28
CA GLU A 15 -9.12 5.51 20.22
C GLU A 15 -8.69 5.79 21.66
N GLU A 16 -7.53 5.30 22.10
CA GLU A 16 -6.99 5.59 23.44
C GLU A 16 -6.69 7.09 23.63
N GLN A 17 -6.38 7.82 22.57
CA GLN A 17 -6.22 9.28 22.59
C GLN A 17 -7.55 10.05 22.49
N GLY A 18 -8.69 9.36 22.39
CA GLY A 18 -10.03 9.95 22.39
C GLY A 18 -10.59 10.26 21.00
N TYR A 19 -9.95 9.80 19.91
CA TYR A 19 -10.51 9.92 18.56
C TYR A 19 -11.66 8.93 18.34
N ASN A 20 -12.65 9.34 17.55
CA ASN A 20 -13.79 8.51 17.21
C ASN A 20 -13.38 7.41 16.20
N SER A 21 -13.83 6.16 16.42
CA SER A 21 -13.56 5.01 15.54
C SER A 21 -13.96 5.22 14.08
N GLU A 22 -15.09 5.88 13.83
CA GLU A 22 -15.56 6.22 12.47
C GLU A 22 -14.63 7.25 11.81
N GLU A 23 -14.15 8.23 12.56
CA GLU A 23 -13.19 9.23 12.08
C GLU A 23 -11.86 8.57 11.72
N ILE A 24 -11.36 7.66 12.56
CA ILE A 24 -10.12 6.91 12.33
C ILE A 24 -10.25 6.09 11.04
N THR A 25 -11.33 5.33 10.90
CA THR A 25 -11.59 4.50 9.72
C THR A 25 -11.70 5.35 8.45
N SER A 26 -12.46 6.45 8.51
CA SER A 26 -12.59 7.40 7.40
C SER A 26 -11.25 8.03 7.01
N ARG A 27 -10.40 8.34 7.99
CA ARG A 27 -9.06 8.87 7.75
C ARG A 27 -8.15 7.85 7.05
N LEU A 28 -8.19 6.58 7.47
CA LEU A 28 -7.43 5.50 6.83
C LEU A 28 -7.82 5.33 5.36
N GLU A 29 -9.12 5.28 5.08
CA GLU A 29 -9.61 5.16 3.70
C GLU A 29 -9.26 6.39 2.86
N LYS A 30 -9.38 7.59 3.43
CA LYS A 30 -8.98 8.82 2.73
C LYS A 30 -7.49 8.79 2.36
N ILE A 31 -6.61 8.31 3.24
CA ILE A 31 -5.18 8.19 2.96
C ILE A 31 -4.94 7.22 1.80
N PHE A 32 -5.59 6.05 1.83
CA PHE A 32 -5.50 5.10 0.72
C PHE A 32 -5.97 5.72 -0.59
N GLN A 33 -7.13 6.39 -0.59
CA GLN A 33 -7.66 7.08 -1.77
C GLN A 33 -6.72 8.17 -2.28
N THR A 34 -6.11 8.98 -1.41
CA THR A 34 -5.13 10.00 -1.81
C THR A 34 -3.91 9.37 -2.49
N ILE A 35 -3.34 8.32 -1.90
CA ILE A 35 -2.13 7.67 -2.44
C ILE A 35 -2.40 6.99 -3.78
N PHE A 36 -3.54 6.29 -3.90
CA PHE A 36 -3.84 5.43 -5.05
C PHE A 36 -4.64 6.13 -6.16
N TYR A 37 -5.58 6.98 -5.80
CA TYR A 37 -6.59 7.56 -6.69
C TYR A 37 -6.74 9.07 -6.55
N GLY A 38 -5.81 9.72 -5.83
CA GLY A 38 -5.79 11.16 -5.64
C GLY A 38 -5.44 11.94 -6.92
N PRO A 39 -5.39 13.27 -6.83
CA PRO A 39 -4.92 14.11 -7.93
C PRO A 39 -3.43 13.85 -8.21
N ASP A 40 -2.97 14.21 -9.42
CA ASP A 40 -1.60 13.92 -9.90
C ASP A 40 -0.47 14.51 -9.04
N ASP A 41 -0.74 15.54 -8.24
CA ASP A 41 0.21 16.16 -7.32
C ASP A 41 0.27 15.49 -5.93
N GLU A 42 -0.64 14.56 -5.63
CA GLU A 42 -0.67 13.82 -4.36
C GLU A 42 -0.51 12.30 -4.53
N ARG A 43 -1.06 11.72 -5.61
CA ARG A 43 -0.96 10.28 -5.87
C ARG A 43 0.43 9.90 -6.34
N PHE A 44 0.83 8.68 -6.03
CA PHE A 44 2.07 8.10 -6.54
C PHE A 44 1.90 6.64 -6.97
N TYR A 45 0.65 6.14 -7.00
CA TYR A 45 0.28 4.92 -7.72
C TYR A 45 -0.18 5.25 -9.14
N HIS A 46 0.28 4.45 -10.09
CA HIS A 46 -0.07 4.60 -11.49
C HIS A 46 -0.44 3.26 -12.10
N GLU A 47 -1.59 3.19 -12.75
CA GLU A 47 -1.98 2.03 -13.55
C GLU A 47 -1.13 1.95 -14.82
N SER A 48 -0.74 0.73 -15.19
CA SER A 48 0.06 0.43 -16.37
C SER A 48 -0.63 -0.65 -17.20
N GLY A 49 -1.19 -0.27 -18.35
CA GLY A 49 -2.02 -1.17 -19.14
C GLY A 49 -3.31 -1.58 -18.39
N SER A 50 -3.85 -2.75 -18.71
CA SER A 50 -5.13 -3.20 -18.17
C SER A 50 -5.04 -3.87 -16.80
N ASP A 51 -3.88 -4.41 -16.42
CA ASP A 51 -3.73 -5.36 -15.31
C ASP A 51 -2.43 -5.22 -14.51
N MET A 52 -1.71 -4.11 -14.65
CA MET A 52 -0.54 -3.80 -13.84
C MET A 52 -0.63 -2.39 -13.25
N GLY A 53 0.22 -2.12 -12.27
CA GLY A 53 0.38 -0.81 -11.68
C GLY A 53 1.70 -0.71 -10.94
N TYR A 54 2.19 0.50 -10.70
CA TYR A 54 3.45 0.75 -9.99
C TYR A 54 3.33 1.93 -9.04
N LEU A 55 4.24 1.98 -8.07
CA LEU A 55 4.44 3.14 -7.20
C LEU A 55 5.69 3.89 -7.62
N GLU A 56 5.54 5.18 -7.95
CA GLU A 56 6.65 6.06 -8.32
C GLU A 56 7.34 6.62 -7.08
N ASP A 57 8.68 6.54 -7.04
CA ASP A 57 9.48 7.43 -6.19
C ASP A 57 9.48 8.81 -6.85
N THR A 58 8.56 9.67 -6.44
CA THR A 58 8.33 10.99 -7.06
C THR A 58 9.53 11.94 -6.93
N GLY A 59 10.48 11.67 -6.04
CA GLY A 59 11.71 12.44 -5.89
C GLY A 59 12.81 12.02 -6.85
N ASN A 60 12.81 10.75 -7.30
CA ASN A 60 13.83 10.19 -8.19
C ASN A 60 13.30 9.84 -9.59
N HIS A 61 11.99 9.88 -9.79
CA HIS A 61 11.31 9.52 -11.03
C HIS A 61 11.66 8.08 -11.49
N ASP A 62 11.73 7.15 -10.53
CA ASP A 62 11.99 5.74 -10.75
C ASP A 62 10.99 4.84 -9.97
N VAL A 63 11.02 3.53 -10.24
CA VAL A 63 10.23 2.54 -9.51
C VAL A 63 11.17 1.62 -8.74
N ARG A 64 10.98 1.54 -7.43
CA ARG A 64 11.89 0.81 -6.52
C ARG A 64 11.21 -0.41 -5.91
N THR A 65 11.98 -1.47 -5.67
CA THR A 65 11.49 -2.69 -5.03
C THR A 65 10.92 -2.39 -3.64
N GLU A 66 11.53 -1.43 -2.95
CA GLU A 66 11.03 -0.88 -1.68
C GLU A 66 9.59 -0.36 -1.82
N GLY A 67 9.37 0.65 -2.66
CA GLY A 67 8.05 1.25 -2.87
C GLY A 67 7.00 0.23 -3.28
N MET A 68 7.34 -0.67 -4.21
CA MET A 68 6.45 -1.75 -4.64
C MET A 68 6.08 -2.68 -3.47
N SER A 69 7.05 -3.09 -2.66
CA SER A 69 6.79 -3.95 -1.49
C SER A 69 5.98 -3.26 -0.40
N TYR A 70 6.18 -1.95 -0.19
CA TYR A 70 5.36 -1.14 0.72
C TYR A 70 3.91 -1.06 0.22
N GLY A 71 3.72 -0.80 -1.08
CA GLY A 71 2.39 -0.80 -1.70
C GLY A 71 1.65 -2.10 -1.49
N MET A 72 2.31 -3.23 -1.79
CA MET A 72 1.75 -4.55 -1.57
C MET A 72 1.36 -4.79 -0.10
N MET A 73 2.20 -4.35 0.85
CA MET A 73 1.87 -4.44 2.28
C MET A 73 0.66 -3.59 2.65
N VAL A 74 0.56 -2.36 2.13
CA VAL A 74 -0.62 -1.51 2.34
C VAL A 74 -1.87 -2.16 1.76
N CYS A 75 -1.82 -2.65 0.52
CA CYS A 75 -2.96 -3.27 -0.15
C CYS A 75 -3.49 -4.49 0.61
N VAL A 76 -2.60 -5.40 1.07
CA VAL A 76 -3.05 -6.60 1.80
C VAL A 76 -3.61 -6.25 3.19
N GLN A 77 -3.09 -5.23 3.87
CA GLN A 77 -3.61 -4.77 5.16
C GLN A 77 -4.97 -4.06 5.02
N MET A 78 -5.25 -3.48 3.86
CA MET A 78 -6.48 -2.74 3.54
C MET A 78 -7.51 -3.56 2.76
N ASP A 79 -7.27 -4.86 2.56
CA ASP A 79 -8.12 -5.76 1.76
C ASP A 79 -8.35 -5.28 0.31
N LYS A 80 -7.27 -4.85 -0.36
CA LYS A 80 -7.24 -4.27 -1.71
C LYS A 80 -6.57 -5.21 -2.70
N GLN A 81 -7.25 -6.32 -3.01
CA GLN A 81 -6.68 -7.40 -3.81
C GLN A 81 -6.31 -6.98 -5.24
N GLU A 82 -7.14 -6.16 -5.90
CA GLU A 82 -6.88 -5.76 -7.29
C GLU A 82 -5.59 -4.95 -7.41
N GLU A 83 -5.40 -3.97 -6.53
CA GLU A 83 -4.20 -3.14 -6.47
C GLU A 83 -2.98 -3.98 -6.09
N PHE A 84 -3.13 -4.93 -5.15
CA PHE A 84 -2.06 -5.87 -4.82
C PHE A 84 -1.62 -6.67 -6.06
N ASP A 85 -2.57 -7.26 -6.78
CA ASP A 85 -2.29 -8.10 -7.94
C ASP A 85 -1.64 -7.31 -9.08
N ARG A 86 -2.09 -6.06 -9.29
CA ARG A 86 -1.48 -5.13 -10.26
C ARG A 86 -0.02 -4.82 -9.92
N LEU A 87 0.26 -4.47 -8.66
CA LEU A 87 1.63 -4.20 -8.18
C LEU A 87 2.51 -5.45 -8.32
N TRP A 88 2.03 -6.59 -7.84
CA TRP A 88 2.77 -7.85 -7.88
C TRP A 88 3.08 -8.29 -9.31
N LYS A 89 2.10 -8.16 -10.22
CA LYS A 89 2.29 -8.48 -11.63
C LYS A 89 3.35 -7.58 -12.27
N TRP A 90 3.34 -6.28 -11.97
CA TRP A 90 4.35 -5.35 -12.49
C TRP A 90 5.76 -5.74 -12.01
N VAL A 91 5.93 -6.03 -10.71
CA VAL A 91 7.20 -6.50 -10.14
C VAL A 91 7.68 -7.78 -10.82
N CYS A 92 6.80 -8.78 -10.97
CA CYS A 92 7.15 -10.05 -11.60
C CYS A 92 7.52 -9.91 -13.07
N THR A 93 6.93 -8.93 -13.76
CA THR A 93 7.15 -8.68 -15.20
C THR A 93 8.46 -7.93 -15.44
N TYR A 94 8.77 -6.91 -14.64
CA TYR A 94 9.86 -5.97 -14.93
C TYR A 94 11.05 -6.02 -13.97
N MET A 95 10.85 -6.46 -12.73
CA MET A 95 11.88 -6.37 -11.67
C MET A 95 12.46 -7.71 -11.28
N ARG A 96 11.70 -8.80 -11.43
CA ARG A 96 12.13 -10.14 -11.04
C ARG A 96 13.21 -10.66 -11.99
N ILE A 97 14.41 -10.84 -11.45
CA ILE A 97 15.52 -11.50 -12.15
C ILE A 97 15.23 -13.00 -12.19
N GLN A 98 15.12 -13.58 -13.39
CA GLN A 98 14.79 -15.01 -13.57
C GLN A 98 16.02 -15.90 -13.58
N GLU A 99 17.13 -15.39 -14.11
CA GLU A 99 18.41 -16.08 -14.24
C GLU A 99 19.54 -15.06 -14.11
N GLY A 100 20.68 -15.50 -13.60
CA GLY A 100 21.82 -14.66 -13.24
C GLY A 100 22.56 -15.24 -12.03
N PRO A 101 23.71 -14.68 -11.63
CA PRO A 101 24.35 -15.04 -10.37
C PRO A 101 23.46 -14.77 -9.15
#